data_AF-A0A0F3KYE1-F1
#
_entry.id   AF-A0A0F3KYE1-F1
#
_cell.length_a   1.000
_cell.length_b   1.000
_cell.length_c   1.000
_cell.angle_alpha   90.00
_cell.angle_beta   90.00
_cell.angle_gamma   90.00
#
_symmetry.space_group_name_H-M   'P 1'
#
loop_
_entity.id
_entity.type
_entity.pdbx_description
1 polymer ?
#
loop_
_entity_poly.entity_id
_entity_poly.type
_entity_poly.pdbx_seq_one_letter_code
_entity_poly.pdbx_strand_id
1 'polypeptide(L)'
;MTTIDVNSLLLQMRRISAQTEMPAIRGVGEAAPAQKGSFGDLLKQSIDGVNETQQKAGQLSTAFERGDPGVDLAQVMIQGQKADLAFRGMTEVRNKMVDAYKEIMNMSV
;
A
#
# COMPACT_ATOMS: atom_id res chain seq x y z
N MET A 1 49.13 35.75 -5.39
CA MET A 1 48.25 36.08 -4.26
C MET A 1 46.84 36.19 -4.80
N THR A 2 46.05 35.13 -4.67
CA THR A 2 44.66 35.09 -5.15
C THR A 2 43.78 35.64 -4.03
N THR A 3 43.43 36.93 -4.08
CA THR A 3 42.45 37.51 -3.17
C THR A 3 41.10 36.91 -3.50
N ILE A 4 40.64 36.02 -2.62
CA ILE A 4 39.30 35.45 -2.67
C ILE A 4 38.32 36.64 -2.58
N ASP A 5 37.64 36.92 -3.68
CA ASP A 5 36.80 38.10 -3.83
C ASP A 5 35.52 37.91 -3.00
N VAL A 6 35.41 38.62 -1.87
CA VAL A 6 34.28 38.53 -0.93
C VAL A 6 32.94 38.82 -1.63
N ASN A 7 32.97 39.61 -2.70
CA ASN A 7 31.79 39.93 -3.49
C ASN A 7 31.30 38.71 -4.32
N SER A 8 32.24 37.87 -4.77
CA SER A 8 31.93 36.62 -5.47
C SER A 8 31.32 35.56 -4.55
N LEU A 9 31.75 35.51 -3.28
CA LEU A 9 31.18 34.62 -2.26
C LEU A 9 29.75 35.01 -1.87
N LEU A 10 29.44 36.31 -1.81
CA LEU A 10 28.07 36.78 -1.55
C LEU A 10 27.13 36.46 -2.73
N LEU A 11 27.63 36.54 -3.96
CA LEU A 11 26.87 36.13 -5.13
C LEU A 11 26.64 34.60 -5.16
N GLN A 12 27.63 33.83 -4.68
CA GLN A 12 27.53 32.38 -4.58
C GLN A 12 26.53 31.94 -3.50
N MET A 13 26.51 32.60 -2.34
CA MET A 13 25.52 32.38 -1.27
C MET A 13 24.08 32.69 -1.72
N ARG A 14 23.89 33.70 -2.58
CA ARG A 14 22.58 34.03 -3.16
C ARG A 14 22.08 32.96 -4.14
N ARG A 15 22.99 32.27 -4.84
CA ARG A 15 22.64 31.17 -5.76
C ARG A 15 22.37 29.84 -5.05
N ILE A 16 22.91 29.65 -3.86
CA ILE A 16 22.64 28.47 -3.01
C ILE A 16 21.29 28.63 -2.31
N SER A 17 20.98 29.82 -1.79
CA SER A 17 19.66 30.13 -1.20
C SER A 17 18.51 30.02 -2.22
N ALA A 18 18.71 30.46 -3.46
CA ALA A 18 17.73 30.30 -4.54
C ALA A 18 17.55 28.85 -5.04
N GLN A 19 18.50 27.95 -4.76
CA GLN A 19 18.36 26.50 -5.02
C GLN A 19 17.73 25.74 -3.83
N THR A 20 17.53 26.41 -2.69
CA THR A 20 16.90 25.83 -1.48
C THR A 20 15.42 26.20 -1.35
N GLU A 21 14.87 26.97 -2.28
CA GLU A 21 13.42 26.98 -2.54
C GLU A 21 13.08 25.68 -3.27
N MET A 22 13.08 24.58 -2.51
CA MET A 22 12.48 23.33 -2.91
C MET A 22 11.08 23.63 -3.45
N PRO A 23 10.69 23.07 -4.61
CA PRO A 23 9.29 23.08 -4.99
C PRO A 23 8.56 22.45 -3.81
N ALA A 24 7.68 23.22 -3.17
CA ALA A 24 6.74 22.69 -2.22
C ALA A 24 6.16 21.43 -2.86
N ILE A 25 6.36 20.27 -2.22
CA ILE A 25 5.73 19.01 -2.61
C ILE A 25 4.23 19.24 -2.39
N ARG A 26 3.61 19.88 -3.38
CA ARG A 26 2.17 20.05 -3.52
C ARG A 26 1.71 18.75 -4.15
N GLY A 27 1.53 17.73 -3.31
CA GLY A 27 1.20 16.41 -3.85
C GLY A 27 1.01 15.26 -2.84
N VAL A 28 1.19 15.47 -1.54
CA VAL A 28 0.89 14.41 -0.53
C VAL A 28 -0.35 14.75 0.30
N GLY A 29 -1.08 15.81 -0.07
CA GLY A 29 -2.27 16.29 0.65
C GLY A 29 -3.57 16.25 -0.13
N GLU A 30 -3.57 15.78 -1.38
CA GLU A 30 -4.82 15.44 -2.07
C GLU A 30 -5.05 13.95 -1.89
N ALA A 31 -5.70 13.61 -0.77
CA ALA A 31 -6.50 12.40 -0.74
C ALA A 31 -7.46 12.51 -1.92
N ALA A 32 -7.22 11.70 -2.95
CA ALA A 32 -8.15 11.51 -4.05
C ALA A 32 -9.55 11.37 -3.45
N PRO A 33 -10.59 11.99 -4.03
CA PRO A 33 -11.93 11.93 -3.48
C PRO A 33 -12.24 10.47 -3.22
N ALA A 34 -12.39 10.11 -1.93
CA ALA A 34 -12.66 8.76 -1.51
C ALA A 34 -13.84 8.30 -2.36
N GLN A 35 -13.58 7.35 -3.25
CA GLN A 35 -14.59 6.81 -4.13
C GLN A 35 -15.73 6.39 -3.21
N LYS A 36 -16.91 7.00 -3.37
CA LYS A 36 -18.11 6.75 -2.57
C LYS A 36 -18.65 5.35 -2.86
N GLY A 37 -17.83 4.31 -2.66
CA GLY A 37 -18.30 2.95 -2.51
C GLY A 37 -18.89 2.82 -1.12
N SER A 38 -20.00 2.11 -0.99
CA SER A 38 -20.46 1.75 0.35
C SER A 38 -19.37 0.89 1.01
N PHE A 39 -19.30 0.90 2.34
CA PHE A 39 -18.41 0.00 3.07
C PHE A 39 -18.64 -1.47 2.65
N GLY A 40 -19.87 -1.84 2.29
CA GLY A 40 -20.20 -3.16 1.76
C GLY A 40 -19.53 -3.47 0.42
N ASP A 41 -19.41 -2.48 -0.47
CA ASP A 41 -18.73 -2.64 -1.76
C ASP A 41 -17.22 -2.84 -1.56
N LEU A 42 -16.61 -2.04 -0.66
CA LEU A 42 -15.20 -2.17 -0.31
C LEU A 42 -14.90 -3.52 0.37
N LEU A 43 -15.81 -3.97 1.24
CA LEU A 43 -15.69 -5.29 1.87
C LEU A 43 -15.80 -6.40 0.83
N LYS A 44 -16.79 -6.33 -0.07
CA LYS A 44 -16.98 -7.30 -1.14
C LYS A 44 -15.73 -7.37 -2.01
N GLN A 45 -15.21 -6.22 -2.43
CA GLN A 45 -13.99 -6.15 -3.23
C GLN A 45 -12.78 -6.71 -2.47
N SER A 46 -12.69 -6.47 -1.17
CA SER A 46 -11.64 -7.06 -0.32
C SER A 46 -11.78 -8.59 -0.24
N ILE A 47 -13.01 -9.11 -0.16
CA ILE A 47 -13.28 -10.55 -0.16
C ILE A 47 -12.88 -11.19 -1.48
N ASP A 48 -13.30 -10.58 -2.57
CA ASP A 48 -12.97 -11.04 -3.92
C ASP A 48 -11.44 -11.01 -4.13
N GLY A 49 -10.74 -9.98 -3.62
CA GLY A 49 -9.29 -9.88 -3.68
C GLY A 49 -8.54 -10.96 -2.87
N VAL A 50 -9.03 -11.33 -1.70
CA VAL A 50 -8.45 -12.45 -0.92
C VAL A 50 -8.62 -13.77 -1.66
N ASN A 51 -9.81 -14.02 -2.22
CA ASN A 51 -10.10 -15.22 -3.01
C ASN A 51 -9.19 -15.29 -4.24
N GLU A 52 -9.02 -14.18 -4.97
CA GLU A 52 -8.12 -14.12 -6.12
C GLU A 52 -6.66 -14.42 -5.72
N THR A 53 -6.20 -13.87 -4.60
CA THR A 53 -4.85 -14.11 -4.10
C THR A 53 -4.64 -15.59 -3.72
N GLN A 54 -5.62 -16.23 -3.08
CA GLN A 54 -5.58 -17.65 -2.76
C GLN A 54 -5.56 -18.52 -4.03
N GLN A 55 -6.42 -18.24 -5.00
CA GLN A 55 -6.46 -18.98 -6.25
C GLN A 55 -5.14 -18.85 -7.02
N LYS A 56 -4.57 -17.65 -7.07
CA LYS A 56 -3.28 -17.41 -7.72
C LYS A 56 -2.15 -18.18 -7.05
N ALA A 57 -2.10 -18.20 -5.72
CA ALA A 57 -1.11 -18.98 -4.97
C ALA A 57 -1.26 -20.49 -5.27
N GLY A 58 -2.50 -21.01 -5.30
CA GLY A 58 -2.77 -22.39 -5.66
C GLY A 58 -2.36 -22.74 -7.09
N GLN A 59 -2.71 -21.90 -8.06
CA GLN A 59 -2.31 -22.09 -9.46
C GLN A 59 -0.80 -22.12 -9.64
N LEU A 60 -0.07 -21.25 -8.96
CA LEU A 60 1.39 -21.21 -9.00
C LEU A 60 2.01 -22.43 -8.31
N SER A 61 1.46 -22.89 -7.18
CA SER A 61 1.89 -24.15 -6.55
C SER A 61 1.74 -25.32 -7.52
N THR A 62 0.57 -25.47 -8.14
CA THR A 62 0.33 -26.56 -9.10
C THR A 62 1.21 -26.43 -10.35
N ALA A 63 1.46 -25.22 -10.84
CA ALA A 63 2.35 -25.00 -11.99
C ALA A 63 3.80 -25.37 -11.65
N PHE A 64 4.26 -25.01 -10.45
CA PHE A 64 5.58 -25.39 -9.95
C PHE A 64 5.72 -26.90 -9.77
N GLU A 65 4.73 -27.56 -9.16
CA GLU A 65 4.67 -29.02 -9.01
C GLU A 65 4.70 -29.75 -10.36
N ARG A 66 4.14 -29.13 -11.41
CA ARG A 66 4.17 -29.61 -12.79
C ARG A 66 5.49 -29.34 -13.52
N GLY A 67 6.43 -28.62 -12.90
CA GLY A 67 7.72 -28.28 -13.48
C GLY A 67 7.66 -27.21 -14.57
N ASP A 68 6.67 -26.32 -14.52
CA ASP A 68 6.50 -25.24 -15.49
C ASP A 68 7.71 -24.27 -15.44
N PRO A 69 8.50 -24.13 -16.52
CA PRO A 69 9.76 -23.36 -16.51
C PRO A 69 9.56 -21.85 -16.28
N GLY A 70 8.32 -21.36 -16.36
CA GLY A 70 7.98 -19.97 -16.05
C GLY A 70 7.69 -19.67 -14.58
N VAL A 71 7.64 -20.69 -13.70
CA VAL A 71 7.26 -20.54 -12.30
C VAL A 71 8.42 -20.94 -11.39
N ASP A 72 8.94 -19.97 -10.64
CA ASP A 72 9.98 -20.18 -9.64
C ASP A 72 9.38 -20.44 -8.25
N LEU A 73 10.04 -21.28 -7.45
CA LEU A 73 9.67 -21.59 -6.07
C LEU A 73 9.54 -20.31 -5.23
N ALA A 74 10.44 -19.34 -5.44
CA ALA A 74 10.40 -18.07 -4.73
C ALA A 74 9.09 -17.31 -5.01
N GLN A 75 8.58 -17.34 -6.26
CA GLN A 75 7.29 -16.74 -6.58
C GLN A 75 6.14 -17.46 -5.88
N VAL A 76 6.12 -18.79 -5.87
CA VAL A 76 5.08 -19.58 -5.18
C VAL A 76 5.05 -19.21 -3.70
N MET A 77 6.21 -19.17 -3.05
CA MET A 77 6.32 -18.83 -1.63
C MET A 77 5.84 -17.40 -1.33
N ILE A 78 6.24 -16.42 -2.14
CA ILE A 78 5.80 -15.03 -1.96
C ILE A 78 4.29 -14.92 -2.13
N GLN A 79 3.72 -15.61 -3.11
CA GLN A 79 2.27 -15.57 -3.34
C GLN A 79 1.50 -16.30 -2.26
N GLY A 80 2.03 -17.41 -1.74
CA GLY A 80 1.50 -18.07 -0.55
C GLY A 80 1.50 -17.17 0.68
N GLN A 81 2.61 -16.45 0.94
CA GLN A 81 2.70 -15.48 2.04
C GLN A 81 1.70 -14.33 1.87
N LYS A 82 1.51 -13.82 0.65
CA LYS A 82 0.49 -12.80 0.37
C LYS A 82 -0.91 -13.31 0.65
N ALA A 83 -1.23 -14.53 0.23
CA ALA A 83 -2.54 -15.14 0.48
C ALA A 83 -2.81 -15.30 1.99
N ASP A 84 -1.82 -15.78 2.75
CA ASP A 84 -1.93 -15.93 4.21
C ASP A 84 -2.10 -14.58 4.93
N LEU A 85 -1.28 -13.58 4.58
CA LEU A 85 -1.41 -12.24 5.17
C LEU A 85 -2.78 -11.61 4.86
N ALA A 86 -3.24 -11.72 3.61
CA ALA A 86 -4.53 -11.18 3.18
C ALA A 86 -5.69 -11.88 3.90
N PHE A 87 -5.62 -13.20 4.09
CA PHE A 87 -6.60 -13.97 4.84
C PHE A 87 -6.65 -13.60 6.34
N ARG A 88 -5.48 -13.42 6.98
CA ARG A 88 -5.41 -12.95 8.37
C ARG A 88 -6.04 -11.56 8.51
N GLY A 89 -5.70 -10.64 7.60
CA GLY A 89 -6.30 -9.31 7.57
C GLY A 89 -7.83 -9.34 7.42
N MET A 90 -8.35 -10.19 6.54
CA MET A 90 -9.79 -10.39 6.40
C MET A 90 -10.44 -10.96 7.68
N THR A 91 -9.77 -11.88 8.36
CA THR A 91 -10.31 -12.46 9.60
C THR A 91 -10.50 -11.39 10.66
N GLU A 92 -9.55 -10.45 10.78
CA GLU A 92 -9.68 -9.29 11.66
C GLU A 92 -10.83 -8.37 11.25
N VAL A 93 -10.99 -8.10 9.96
CA VAL A 93 -12.13 -7.31 9.46
C VAL A 93 -13.45 -8.00 9.79
N ARG A 94 -13.56 -9.31 9.56
CA ARG A 94 -14.74 -10.12 9.92
C ARG A 94 -15.03 -10.01 11.41
N ASN A 95 -14.02 -10.17 12.27
CA ASN A 95 -14.17 -10.07 13.72
C ASN A 95 -14.68 -8.68 14.11
N LYS A 96 -14.09 -7.61 13.56
CA LYS A 96 -14.53 -6.23 13.79
C LYS A 96 -15.94 -5.94 13.32
N MET A 97 -16.37 -6.52 12.21
CA MET A 97 -17.76 -6.39 11.74
C MET A 97 -18.75 -7.09 12.66
N VAL A 98 -18.39 -8.28 13.16
CA VAL A 98 -19.20 -9.00 14.15
C VAL A 98 -19.28 -8.20 15.45
N ASP A 99 -18.18 -7.61 15.89
CA ASP A 99 -18.14 -6.75 17.08
C ASP A 99 -18.99 -5.49 16.89
N ALA A 100 -18.87 -4.81 15.75
CA ALA A 100 -19.69 -3.64 15.44
C ALA A 100 -21.19 -3.98 15.40
N TYR A 101 -21.55 -5.15 14.86
CA TYR A 101 -22.93 -5.63 14.89
C TYR A 101 -23.41 -5.89 16.33
N LYS A 102 -22.59 -6.54 17.16
CA LYS A 102 -22.88 -6.74 18.59
C LYS A 102 -23.00 -5.42 19.34
N GLU A 103 -22.15 -4.44 19.04
CA GLU A 103 -22.19 -3.12 19.65
C GLU A 103 -23.49 -2.38 19.32
N ILE A 104 -23.92 -2.40 18.05
CA ILE A 104 -25.23 -1.85 17.64
C ILE A 104 -26.38 -2.54 18.37
N MET A 105 -26.35 -3.87 18.50
CA MET A 105 -27.37 -4.60 19.26
C MET A 105 -27.38 -4.24 20.75
N ASN A 106 -26.20 -3.98 21.33
CA ASN A 106 -26.05 -3.57 22.72
C ASN A 106 -26.29 -2.06 22.93
N MET A 107 -26.43 -1.27 21.85
CA MET A 107 -26.65 0.19 21.89
C MET A 107 -28.11 0.61 22.06
N SER A 108 -29.08 -0.30 22.23
CA SER A 108 -30.43 0.09 22.68
C SER A 108 -31.16 -1.04 23.43
N VAL A 109 -31.30 -0.87 24.74
CA VAL A 109 -32.40 -0.08 25.32
C VAL A 109 -31.85 1.03 26.21
#